data_AF-A0A328LCM9-F1
#
_entry.id   AF-A0A328LCM9-F1
#
_cell.length_a   1.000
_cell.length_b   1.000
_cell.length_c   1.000
_cell.angle_alpha   90.00
_cell.angle_beta   90.00
_cell.angle_gamma   90.00
#
_symmetry.space_group_name_H-M   'P 1'
#
loop_
_entity.id
_entity.type
_entity.pdbx_description
1 polymer ?
#
loop_
_entity_poly.entity_id
_entity_poly.type
_entity_poly.pdbx_seq_one_letter_code
_entity_poly.pdbx_strand_id
1 'polypeptide(L)'
;MKIKRLFLVLGVLAMMFVFYNTFIKDEPQTDALTPVKVGDLKQKVQYDYLFEDELSQNVINDLGGQFKLIFDDIDKNGYLTIYQNKKELEMFLGNHVTTTELADEFTSDYFSTNKNYKVTYKSKPSLFNYERPRTVTKVKKGLFLVKQNDLILEFKYVPEIDGFRISEITYLK
;
A
#
# COMPACT_ATOMS: atom_id res chain seq x y z
N MET A 1 -34.60 11.18 -11.99
CA MET A 1 -33.46 10.43 -11.42
C MET A 1 -32.58 9.68 -12.45
N LYS A 2 -32.64 9.96 -13.77
CA LYS A 2 -31.85 9.22 -14.78
C LYS A 2 -30.57 9.92 -15.26
N ILE A 3 -30.50 11.25 -15.19
CA ILE A 3 -29.36 12.04 -15.69
C ILE A 3 -28.11 11.95 -14.79
N LYS A 4 -28.27 11.88 -13.46
CA LYS A 4 -27.14 11.79 -12.52
C LYS A 4 -26.34 10.48 -12.66
N ARG A 5 -26.99 9.37 -13.04
CA ARG A 5 -26.31 8.09 -13.31
C ARG A 5 -25.49 8.14 -14.61
N LEU A 6 -25.94 8.92 -15.60
CA LEU A 6 -25.23 9.06 -16.88
C LEU A 6 -23.87 9.75 -16.70
N PHE A 7 -23.80 10.80 -15.89
CA PHE A 7 -22.54 11.50 -15.60
C PHE A 7 -21.55 10.64 -14.79
N LEU A 8 -22.05 9.78 -13.90
CA LEU A 8 -21.21 8.87 -13.11
C LEU A 8 -20.62 7.76 -13.99
N VAL A 9 -21.40 7.21 -14.92
CA VAL A 9 -20.92 6.23 -15.91
C VAL A 9 -19.92 6.86 -16.89
N LEU A 10 -20.17 8.10 -17.35
CA LEU A 10 -19.23 8.83 -18.19
C LEU A 10 -17.91 9.16 -17.46
N GLY A 11 -17.96 9.48 -16.17
CA GLY A 11 -16.76 9.71 -15.35
C GLY A 11 -15.90 8.45 -15.18
N VAL A 12 -16.54 7.29 -14.95
CA VAL A 12 -15.85 6.00 -14.87
C VAL A 12 -15.25 5.60 -16.23
N LEU A 13 -15.98 5.81 -17.33
CA LEU A 13 -15.46 5.58 -18.68
C LEU A 13 -14.29 6.50 -19.02
N ALA A 14 -14.33 7.76 -18.61
CA ALA A 14 -13.23 8.70 -18.81
C ALA A 14 -12.00 8.30 -17.99
N MET A 15 -12.16 7.88 -16.73
CA MET A 15 -11.04 7.32 -15.96
C MET A 15 -10.49 6.05 -16.61
N MET A 16 -11.33 5.10 -17.01
CA MET A 16 -10.86 3.89 -17.71
C MET A 16 -10.15 4.23 -19.03
N PHE A 17 -10.59 5.26 -19.76
CA PHE A 17 -9.91 5.71 -20.99
C PHE A 17 -8.56 6.37 -20.70
N VAL A 18 -8.44 7.15 -19.61
CA VAL A 18 -7.16 7.71 -19.17
C VAL A 18 -6.22 6.58 -18.74
N PHE A 19 -6.68 5.63 -17.91
CA PHE A 19 -5.92 4.44 -17.49
C PHE A 19 -5.53 3.56 -18.69
N TYR A 20 -6.43 3.30 -19.64
CA TYR A 20 -6.13 2.51 -20.84
C TYR A 20 -5.08 3.19 -21.72
N ASN A 21 -5.16 4.51 -21.92
CA ASN A 21 -4.15 5.23 -22.72
C ASN A 21 -2.82 5.44 -21.99
N THR A 22 -2.79 5.39 -20.66
CA THR A 22 -1.53 5.47 -19.88
C THR A 22 -0.89 4.12 -19.63
N PHE A 23 -1.66 3.03 -19.54
CA PHE A 23 -1.12 1.67 -19.32
C PHE A 23 -0.90 0.85 -20.60
N ILE A 24 -1.73 1.01 -21.65
CA ILE A 24 -1.62 0.16 -22.87
C ILE A 24 -0.68 0.78 -23.91
N LYS A 25 -0.38 2.09 -23.85
CA LYS A 25 0.62 2.69 -24.76
C LYS A 25 2.06 2.24 -24.49
N ASP A 26 2.30 1.60 -23.34
CA ASP A 26 3.59 0.99 -23.00
C ASP A 26 3.56 -0.55 -23.14
N GLU A 27 2.63 -1.09 -23.92
CA GLU A 27 2.75 -2.48 -24.41
C GLU A 27 3.62 -2.47 -25.68
N PRO A 28 4.88 -2.96 -25.63
CA PRO A 28 5.67 -3.07 -26.83
C PRO A 28 4.98 -4.09 -27.74
N GLN A 29 4.66 -3.66 -28.97
CA GLN A 29 4.27 -4.58 -30.02
C GLN A 29 5.29 -5.72 -30.07
N THR A 30 4.80 -6.95 -30.11
CA THR A 30 5.58 -8.15 -30.41
C THR A 30 6.13 -8.04 -31.83
N ASP A 31 7.22 -7.30 -31.98
CA ASP A 31 8.06 -7.33 -33.15
C ASP A 31 9.03 -8.51 -33.04
N ALA A 32 9.13 -9.23 -34.15
CA ALA A 32 9.95 -10.42 -34.32
C ALA A 32 11.34 -10.28 -33.68
N LEU A 33 11.81 -11.37 -33.06
CA LEU A 33 13.10 -11.56 -32.41
C LEU A 33 14.24 -10.87 -33.19
N THR A 34 14.49 -9.60 -32.86
CA THR A 34 15.70 -8.90 -33.21
C THR A 34 16.73 -9.22 -32.12
N PRO A 35 17.98 -9.52 -32.49
CA PRO A 35 19.00 -9.85 -31.50
C PRO A 35 19.23 -8.64 -30.60
N VAL A 36 18.78 -8.74 -29.36
CA VAL A 36 18.89 -7.69 -28.35
C VAL A 36 20.37 -7.40 -28.13
N LYS A 37 20.80 -6.16 -28.34
CA LYS A 37 22.17 -5.74 -28.07
C LYS A 37 22.41 -5.81 -26.56
N VAL A 38 23.55 -6.37 -26.16
CA VAL A 38 23.95 -6.56 -24.75
C VAL A 38 23.90 -5.26 -23.92
N GLY A 39 23.97 -4.09 -24.55
CA GLY A 39 23.78 -2.79 -23.91
C GLY A 39 22.36 -2.53 -23.41
N ASP A 40 21.34 -2.95 -24.14
CA ASP A 40 19.93 -2.70 -23.81
C ASP A 40 19.48 -3.58 -22.64
N LEU A 41 20.03 -4.81 -22.55
CA LEU A 41 19.84 -5.69 -21.38
C LEU A 41 20.43 -5.08 -20.11
N LYS A 42 21.63 -4.45 -20.18
CA LYS A 42 22.22 -3.78 -19.03
C LYS A 42 21.39 -2.58 -18.58
N GLN A 43 20.84 -1.82 -19.51
CA GLN A 43 20.04 -0.64 -19.19
C GLN A 43 18.68 -1.02 -18.58
N LYS A 44 18.01 -2.04 -19.12
CA LYS A 44 16.76 -2.58 -18.53
C LYS A 44 16.98 -3.18 -17.14
N VAL A 45 18.06 -3.95 -16.96
CA VAL A 45 18.48 -4.44 -15.63
C VAL A 45 18.80 -3.27 -14.69
N GLN A 46 19.36 -2.17 -15.17
CA GLN A 46 19.67 -1.02 -14.32
C GLN A 46 18.42 -0.26 -13.86
N TYR A 47 17.35 -0.22 -14.67
CA TYR A 47 16.08 0.41 -14.30
C TYR A 47 15.29 -0.41 -13.27
N ASP A 48 15.20 -1.73 -13.41
CA ASP A 48 14.54 -2.60 -12.41
C ASP A 48 15.29 -2.57 -11.06
N TYR A 49 16.59 -2.27 -11.05
CA TYR A 49 17.40 -2.24 -9.82
C TYR A 49 17.28 -0.92 -9.03
N LEU A 50 16.71 0.14 -9.61
CA LEU A 50 16.65 1.43 -8.93
C LEU A 50 15.65 1.45 -7.76
N PHE A 51 14.54 0.70 -7.87
CA PHE A 51 13.47 0.71 -6.86
C PHE A 51 13.86 -0.04 -5.57
N GLU A 52 14.68 -1.08 -5.67
CA GLU A 52 15.16 -1.82 -4.50
C GLU A 52 16.16 -1.01 -3.64
N ASP A 53 16.88 -0.08 -4.26
CA ASP A 53 17.98 0.62 -3.62
C ASP A 53 17.57 1.90 -2.89
N GLU A 54 16.38 2.44 -3.18
CA GLU A 54 15.87 3.67 -2.59
C GLU A 54 14.40 3.53 -2.14
N LEU A 55 14.13 3.90 -0.88
CA LEU A 55 12.78 4.02 -0.37
C LEU A 55 12.32 5.48 -0.45
N SER A 56 11.42 5.78 -1.38
CA SER A 56 10.92 7.13 -1.58
C SER A 56 10.00 7.59 -0.44
N GLN A 57 9.97 8.91 -0.19
CA GLN A 57 9.05 9.49 0.81
C GLN A 57 7.57 9.26 0.47
N ASN A 58 7.23 9.15 -0.81
CA ASN A 58 5.87 8.88 -1.27
C ASN A 58 5.43 7.47 -0.88
N VAL A 59 6.28 6.47 -1.07
CA VAL A 59 6.00 5.08 -0.65
C VAL A 59 5.83 4.99 0.86
N ILE A 60 6.69 5.68 1.63
CA ILE A 60 6.58 5.73 3.08
C ILE A 60 5.23 6.35 3.51
N ASN A 61 4.88 7.49 2.91
CA ASN A 61 3.63 8.19 3.22
C ASN A 61 2.40 7.39 2.84
N ASP A 62 2.42 6.76 1.67
CA ASP A 62 1.30 5.97 1.18
C ASP A 62 1.06 4.76 2.08
N LEU A 63 2.06 3.88 2.23
CA LEU A 63 1.91 2.64 3.00
C LEU A 63 1.76 2.91 4.50
N GLY A 64 2.64 3.74 5.08
CA GLY A 64 2.58 4.07 6.51
C GLY A 64 1.30 4.83 6.88
N GLY A 65 0.81 5.69 5.98
CA GLY A 65 -0.40 6.48 6.18
C GLY A 65 -1.69 5.66 6.20
N GLN A 66 -1.73 4.49 5.54
CA GLN A 66 -2.94 3.66 5.48
C GLN A 66 -3.47 3.28 6.87
N PHE A 67 -2.58 2.95 7.81
CA PHE A 67 -3.01 2.65 9.19
C PHE A 67 -3.69 3.84 9.85
N LYS A 68 -3.16 5.05 9.67
CA LYS A 68 -3.79 6.26 10.21
C LYS A 68 -5.18 6.47 9.61
N LEU A 69 -5.32 6.31 8.29
CA LEU A 69 -6.59 6.48 7.59
C LEU A 69 -7.66 5.51 8.09
N ILE A 70 -7.30 4.24 8.33
CA ILE A 70 -8.21 3.24 8.91
C ILE A 70 -8.73 3.70 10.28
N PHE A 71 -7.86 4.25 11.13
CA PHE A 71 -8.26 4.72 12.45
C PHE A 71 -9.00 6.06 12.45
N ASP A 72 -8.77 6.91 11.44
CA ASP A 72 -9.51 8.16 11.27
C ASP A 72 -10.96 7.91 10.79
N ASP A 73 -11.22 6.76 10.16
CA ASP A 73 -12.55 6.34 9.68
C ASP A 73 -13.45 5.74 10.78
N ILE A 74 -12.92 5.56 11.99
CA ILE A 74 -13.71 5.04 13.11
C ILE A 74 -14.77 6.07 13.52
N ASP A 75 -16.04 5.65 13.52
CA ASP A 75 -17.15 6.50 13.93
C ASP A 75 -17.14 6.76 15.44
N LYS A 76 -17.99 7.70 15.87
CA LYS A 76 -18.16 8.06 17.29
C LYS A 76 -18.56 6.88 18.21
N ASN A 77 -19.04 5.78 17.65
CA ASN A 77 -19.45 4.57 18.38
C ASN A 77 -18.36 3.49 18.35
N GLY A 78 -17.21 3.76 17.74
CA GLY A 78 -16.10 2.83 17.62
C GLY A 78 -16.22 1.82 16.47
N TYR A 79 -17.09 2.06 15.50
CA TYR A 79 -17.23 1.22 14.31
C TYR A 79 -16.35 1.72 13.18
N LEU A 80 -15.64 0.81 12.53
CA LEU A 80 -15.01 1.08 11.25
C LEU A 80 -16.09 1.14 10.17
N THR A 81 -16.08 2.16 9.31
CA THR A 81 -17.20 2.43 8.40
C THR A 81 -16.91 2.10 6.93
N ILE A 82 -15.64 2.16 6.51
CA ILE A 82 -15.19 1.85 5.16
C ILE A 82 -15.29 0.35 4.87
N TYR A 83 -14.87 -0.49 5.81
CA TYR A 83 -14.81 -1.95 5.62
C TYR A 83 -16.01 -2.64 6.26
N GLN A 84 -16.68 -3.51 5.50
CA GLN A 84 -17.91 -4.16 5.95
C GLN A 84 -17.64 -5.20 7.04
N ASN A 85 -16.47 -5.84 7.00
CA ASN A 85 -16.08 -6.89 7.94
C ASN A 85 -14.56 -6.96 8.10
N LYS A 86 -14.11 -7.69 9.13
CA LYS A 86 -12.68 -7.80 9.49
C LYS A 86 -11.85 -8.42 8.36
N LYS A 87 -12.41 -9.39 7.63
CA LYS A 87 -11.69 -10.08 6.56
C LYS A 87 -11.39 -9.16 5.38
N GLU A 88 -12.31 -8.25 5.06
CA GLU A 88 -12.09 -7.23 4.02
C GLU A 88 -10.94 -6.28 4.38
N LEU A 89 -10.89 -5.83 5.64
CA LEU A 89 -9.78 -5.02 6.16
C LEU A 89 -8.44 -5.78 6.10
N GLU A 90 -8.43 -7.04 6.55
CA GLU A 90 -7.26 -7.92 6.52
C GLU A 90 -6.76 -8.12 5.08
N MET A 91 -7.66 -8.42 4.15
CA MET A 91 -7.34 -8.57 2.73
C MET A 91 -6.78 -7.29 2.13
N PHE A 92 -7.36 -6.13 2.44
CA PHE A 92 -6.84 -4.85 1.98
C PHE A 92 -5.40 -4.62 2.47
N LEU A 93 -5.16 -4.80 3.77
CA LEU A 93 -3.84 -4.62 4.37
C LEU A 93 -2.83 -5.59 3.74
N GLY A 94 -3.15 -6.89 3.68
CA GLY A 94 -2.23 -7.90 3.14
C GLY A 94 -1.97 -7.79 1.63
N ASN A 95 -2.93 -7.25 0.86
CA ASN A 95 -2.78 -7.09 -0.59
C ASN A 95 -2.16 -5.76 -1.00
N HIS A 96 -2.16 -4.74 -0.14
CA HIS A 96 -1.79 -3.38 -0.54
C HIS A 96 -0.79 -2.69 0.38
N VAL A 97 -0.68 -3.10 1.64
CA VAL A 97 0.06 -2.34 2.66
C VAL A 97 1.18 -3.16 3.28
N THR A 98 0.85 -4.36 3.73
CA THR A 98 1.70 -5.23 4.55
C THR A 98 1.92 -6.59 3.91
N THR A 99 2.64 -7.47 4.61
CA THR A 99 2.52 -8.91 4.39
C THR A 99 1.15 -9.43 4.85
N THR A 100 0.77 -10.62 4.39
CA THR A 100 -0.49 -11.26 4.81
C THR A 100 -0.48 -11.60 6.29
N GLU A 101 0.65 -12.08 6.81
CA GLU A 101 0.83 -12.44 8.22
C GLU A 101 0.67 -11.21 9.12
N LEU A 102 1.33 -10.10 8.78
CA LEU A 102 1.22 -8.85 9.54
C LEU A 102 -0.18 -8.26 9.47
N ALA A 103 -0.90 -8.42 8.35
CA ALA A 103 -2.28 -7.98 8.25
C ALA A 103 -3.20 -8.77 9.20
N ASP A 104 -3.03 -10.08 9.28
CA ASP A 104 -3.80 -10.92 10.21
C ASP A 104 -3.51 -10.55 11.66
N GLU A 105 -2.23 -10.47 12.03
CA GLU A 105 -1.79 -10.05 13.38
C GLU A 105 -2.34 -8.68 13.75
N PHE A 106 -2.11 -7.67 12.92
CA PHE A 106 -2.56 -6.30 13.17
C PHE A 106 -4.09 -6.21 13.32
N THR A 107 -4.84 -6.84 12.40
CA THR A 107 -6.30 -6.79 12.50
C THR A 107 -6.80 -7.57 13.72
N SER A 108 -6.14 -8.67 14.10
CA SER A 108 -6.46 -9.43 15.30
C SER A 108 -6.22 -8.64 16.58
N ASP A 109 -5.10 -7.93 16.66
CA ASP A 109 -4.72 -7.18 17.86
C ASP A 109 -5.61 -5.97 18.09
N TYR A 110 -5.90 -5.20 17.04
CA TYR A 110 -6.54 -3.90 17.17
C TYR A 110 -8.02 -3.85 16.83
N PHE A 111 -8.57 -4.90 16.20
CA PHE A 111 -9.97 -4.94 15.79
C PHE A 111 -10.69 -6.21 16.26
N SER A 112 -12.00 -6.07 16.45
CA SER A 112 -12.94 -7.15 16.78
C SER A 112 -14.18 -7.06 15.90
N THR A 113 -14.93 -8.15 15.85
CA THR A 113 -16.25 -8.19 15.21
C THR A 113 -17.31 -8.23 16.31
N ASN A 114 -18.31 -7.33 16.24
CA ASN A 114 -19.43 -7.34 17.17
C ASN A 114 -20.49 -8.40 16.80
N LYS A 115 -21.54 -8.51 17.61
CA LYS A 115 -22.66 -9.45 17.38
C LYS A 115 -23.42 -9.24 16.06
N ASN A 116 -23.29 -8.06 15.46
CA ASN A 116 -23.92 -7.70 14.18
C ASN A 116 -22.93 -7.80 13.01
N TYR A 117 -21.82 -8.52 13.19
CA TYR A 117 -20.76 -8.69 12.20
C TYR A 117 -20.04 -7.40 11.78
N LYS A 118 -20.21 -6.30 12.52
CA LYS A 118 -19.50 -5.04 12.26
C LYS A 118 -18.13 -5.03 12.91
N VAL A 119 -17.16 -4.42 12.23
CA VAL A 119 -15.81 -4.21 12.76
C VAL A 119 -15.84 -3.10 13.80
N THR A 120 -15.19 -3.37 14.93
CA THR A 120 -15.02 -2.48 16.07
C THR A 120 -13.54 -2.39 16.39
N TYR A 121 -13.06 -1.23 16.80
CA TYR A 121 -11.69 -1.12 17.29
C TYR A 121 -11.63 -1.50 18.78
N LYS A 122 -10.55 -2.18 19.17
CA LYS A 122 -10.26 -2.57 20.56
C LYS A 122 -9.43 -1.51 21.26
N SER A 123 -8.36 -1.08 20.60
CA SER A 123 -7.40 -0.09 21.08
C SER A 123 -6.77 0.62 19.89
N LYS A 124 -6.30 1.86 20.11
CA LYS A 124 -5.57 2.64 19.11
C LYS A 124 -4.08 2.57 19.42
N PRO A 125 -3.25 1.93 18.57
CA PRO A 125 -1.80 1.95 18.75
C PRO A 125 -1.21 3.31 18.37
N SER A 126 0.09 3.48 18.60
CA SER A 126 0.84 4.58 18.00
C SER A 126 0.86 4.42 16.48
N LEU A 127 0.39 5.42 15.75
CA LEU A 127 0.25 5.34 14.29
C LEU A 127 1.26 6.24 13.61
N PHE A 128 1.72 5.81 12.45
CA PHE A 128 2.52 6.65 11.57
C PHE A 128 1.71 7.89 11.15
N ASN A 129 2.36 9.05 11.21
CA ASN A 129 1.82 10.32 10.79
C ASN A 129 2.70 10.89 9.68
N TYR A 130 2.13 10.99 8.47
CA TYR A 130 2.82 11.50 7.28
C TYR A 130 3.23 12.97 7.40
N GLU A 131 2.63 13.74 8.31
CA GLU A 131 2.94 15.16 8.57
C GLU A 131 4.13 15.33 9.54
N ARG A 132 4.55 14.26 10.22
CA ARG A 132 5.61 14.33 11.23
C ARG A 132 6.97 13.88 10.65
N PRO A 133 8.07 14.44 11.17
CA PRO A 133 9.41 14.01 10.78
C PRO A 133 9.65 12.55 11.15
N ARG A 134 10.58 11.91 10.45
CA ARG A 134 10.91 10.49 10.56
C ARG A 134 12.36 10.27 10.20
N THR A 135 12.95 9.20 10.72
CA THR A 135 14.29 8.75 10.35
C THR A 135 14.17 7.51 9.49
N VAL A 136 14.80 7.53 8.31
CA VAL A 136 14.85 6.39 7.40
C VAL A 136 16.26 5.81 7.44
N THR A 137 16.37 4.52 7.71
CA THR A 137 17.65 3.79 7.76
C THR A 137 17.61 2.66 6.75
N LYS A 138 18.54 2.67 5.78
CA LYS A 138 18.74 1.52 4.89
C LYS A 138 19.51 0.45 5.66
N VAL A 139 18.90 -0.71 5.87
CA VAL A 139 19.56 -1.86 6.53
C VAL A 139 20.38 -2.61 5.50
N LYS A 140 19.77 -2.90 4.35
CA LYS A 140 20.38 -3.51 3.17
C LYS A 140 19.53 -3.20 1.93
N LYS A 141 19.97 -3.65 0.76
CA LYS A 141 19.18 -3.54 -0.47
C LYS A 141 17.78 -4.14 -0.25
N GLY A 142 16.74 -3.39 -0.62
CA GLY A 142 15.34 -3.77 -0.44
C GLY A 142 14.86 -3.85 1.01
N LEU A 143 15.60 -3.35 2.00
CA LEU A 143 15.19 -3.38 3.41
C LEU A 143 15.52 -2.08 4.13
N PHE A 144 14.48 -1.42 4.66
CA PHE A 144 14.59 -0.11 5.30
C PHE A 144 13.79 -0.09 6.61
N LEU A 145 14.28 0.66 7.58
CA LEU A 145 13.57 0.96 8.82
C LEU A 145 13.15 2.43 8.81
N VAL A 146 11.87 2.68 9.05
CA VAL A 146 11.32 4.03 9.21
C VAL A 146 10.89 4.20 10.66
N LYS A 147 11.68 4.97 11.42
CA LYS A 147 11.40 5.30 12.81
C LYS A 147 10.69 6.64 12.90
N GLN A 148 9.57 6.68 13.63
CA GLN A 148 8.87 7.89 14.01
C GLN A 148 8.34 7.77 15.44
N ASN A 149 8.81 8.63 16.33
CA ASN A 149 8.49 8.56 17.77
C ASN A 149 8.86 7.17 18.36
N ASP A 150 7.86 6.52 18.95
CA ASP A 150 7.84 5.19 19.53
C ASP A 150 7.47 4.08 18.52
N LEU A 151 7.37 4.40 17.23
CA LEU A 151 7.03 3.45 16.17
C LEU A 151 8.21 3.22 15.22
N ILE A 152 8.47 1.97 14.87
CA ILE A 152 9.33 1.57 13.74
C ILE A 152 8.51 0.73 12.77
N LEU A 153 8.57 1.10 11.49
CA LEU A 153 8.04 0.32 10.39
C LEU A 153 9.20 -0.26 9.58
N GLU A 154 9.20 -1.58 9.38
CA GLU A 154 10.13 -2.23 8.43
C GLU A 154 9.50 -2.26 7.05
N PHE A 155 10.19 -1.68 6.06
CA PHE A 155 9.81 -1.72 4.66
C PHE A 155 10.70 -2.72 3.92
N LYS A 156 10.06 -3.71 3.30
CA LYS A 156 10.71 -4.76 2.53
C LYS A 156 10.25 -4.72 1.07
N TYR A 157 11.20 -4.77 0.15
CA TYR A 157 10.90 -4.89 -1.27
C TYR A 157 10.39 -6.28 -1.61
N VAL A 158 9.38 -6.33 -2.47
CA VAL A 158 8.69 -7.53 -2.93
C VAL A 158 8.76 -7.55 -4.46
N PRO A 159 9.67 -8.36 -5.05
CA PRO A 159 9.88 -8.39 -6.49
C PRO A 159 8.63 -8.73 -7.31
N GLU A 160 7.72 -9.54 -6.76
CA GLU A 160 6.50 -9.99 -7.44
C GLU A 160 5.53 -8.84 -7.78
N ILE A 161 5.63 -7.73 -7.04
CA ILE A 161 4.78 -6.54 -7.23
C ILE A 161 5.60 -5.30 -7.59
N ASP A 162 6.91 -5.47 -7.81
CA ASP A 162 7.85 -4.39 -8.10
C ASP A 162 7.74 -3.21 -7.10
N GLY A 163 7.65 -3.51 -5.81
CA GLY A 163 7.31 -2.50 -4.81
C GLY A 163 7.57 -2.91 -3.36
N PHE A 164 7.39 -1.96 -2.44
CA PHE A 164 7.59 -2.20 -1.01
C PHE A 164 6.30 -2.62 -0.30
N ARG A 165 6.47 -3.38 0.78
CA ARG A 165 5.46 -3.67 1.80
C ARG A 165 6.03 -3.34 3.17
N ILE A 166 5.14 -3.07 4.11
CA ILE A 166 5.51 -3.06 5.53
C ILE A 166 5.54 -4.53 5.99
N SER A 167 6.70 -5.01 6.40
CA SER A 167 6.91 -6.40 6.86
C SER A 167 6.83 -6.55 8.36
N GLU A 168 7.10 -5.48 9.12
CA GLU A 168 7.06 -5.49 10.58
C GLU A 168 6.66 -4.13 11.15
N ILE A 169 5.97 -4.15 12.29
CA ILE A 169 5.61 -2.98 13.09
C ILE A 169 6.14 -3.19 14.51
N THR A 170 7.10 -2.37 14.92
CA THR A 170 7.67 -2.43 16.27
C THR A 170 7.28 -1.20 17.08
N TYR A 171 6.73 -1.42 18.27
CA TYR A 171 6.43 -0.38 19.25
C TYR A 171 7.51 -0.32 20.33
N LEU A 172 8.18 0.81 20.44
CA LEU A 172 9.22 1.08 21.43
C LEU A 172 8.56 1.46 22.77
N LYS A 173 9.02 0.85 23.86
CA LYS A 173 8.59 1.17 25.23
C LYS A 173 9.38 2.34 25.81
#